data_AF-A0A0A1T1J8-F1
#
_entry.id   AF-A0A0A1T1J8-F1
#
_cell.length_a   1.000
_cell.length_b   1.000
_cell.length_c   1.000
_cell.angle_alpha   90.00
_cell.angle_beta   90.00
_cell.angle_gamma   90.00
#
_symmetry.space_group_name_H-M   'P 1'
#
loop_
_entity.id
_entity.type
_entity.pdbx_description
1 polymer ?
#
loop_
_entity_poly.entity_id
_entity_poly.type
_entity_poly.pdbx_seq_one_letter_code
_entity_poly.pdbx_strand_id
1 'polypeptide(L)'
;MKFVSTCALFGAIITPALAEDNPTWAGAVITSTNITKIEGTLVIPKMAKREDGFMGAWIGIDGSTTASLFQAGFTLYVDPKFDDNAFAEWLPDSAVETLNLYAKPGNKIKIALEATSKDSGKVNIENLTTGKKANYTFTKDNHSHQSLYFLEASWIVENNNRHLPNFGSVT
;
A
#
# COMPACT_ATOMS: atom_id res chain seq x y z
N MET A 1 -2.55 5.36 20.40
CA MET A 1 -3.29 4.56 19.41
C MET A 1 -2.57 3.22 19.31
N LYS A 2 -3.26 2.08 19.48
CA LYS A 2 -2.64 0.74 19.39
C LYS A 2 -2.75 0.27 17.95
N PHE A 3 -1.62 0.05 17.28
CA PHE A 3 -1.56 -0.58 15.96
C PHE A 3 -1.44 -2.09 16.16
N VAL A 4 -2.33 -2.87 15.55
CA VAL A 4 -2.23 -4.34 15.52
C VAL A 4 -2.29 -4.75 14.06
N SER A 5 -1.13 -5.07 13.48
CA SER A 5 -1.02 -5.73 12.18
C SER A 5 -0.79 -7.21 12.44
N THR A 6 -1.68 -8.07 11.94
CA THR A 6 -1.51 -9.53 12.04
C THR A 6 -1.14 -10.04 10.65
N CYS A 7 0.15 -10.01 10.31
CA CYS A 7 0.66 -10.67 9.11
C CYS A 7 1.24 -12.03 9.53
N ALA A 8 0.67 -13.13 9.03
CA ALA A 8 1.13 -14.48 9.36
C ALA A 8 1.95 -15.05 8.19
N LEU A 9 3.28 -15.09 8.33
CA LEU A 9 4.16 -15.91 7.49
C LEU A 9 5.20 -16.59 8.38
N PHE A 10 5.32 -17.92 8.27
CA PHE A 10 6.29 -18.71 9.05
C PHE A 10 7.72 -18.45 8.55
N GLY A 11 8.63 -18.06 9.46
CA GLY A 11 10.08 -17.98 9.20
C GLY A 11 10.63 -16.61 8.82
N ALA A 12 9.85 -15.54 8.90
CA ALA A 12 10.29 -14.19 8.54
C ALA A 12 10.44 -13.28 9.78
N ILE A 13 11.42 -12.37 9.75
CA ILE A 13 11.57 -11.35 10.79
C ILE A 13 10.55 -10.26 10.48
N ILE A 14 9.58 -10.08 11.38
CA ILE A 14 8.60 -9.01 11.32
C ILE A 14 9.13 -7.88 12.17
N THR A 15 9.56 -6.78 11.55
CA THR A 15 9.85 -5.53 12.25
C THR A 15 8.65 -4.61 12.15
N PRO A 16 8.25 -3.96 13.26
CA PRO A 16 7.30 -2.86 13.15
C PRO A 16 7.94 -1.73 12.33
N ALA A 17 7.23 -1.22 11.31
CA ALA A 17 7.56 0.08 10.76
C ALA A 17 7.16 1.11 11.82
N LEU A 18 8.15 1.58 12.59
CA LEU A 18 7.96 2.60 13.61
C LEU A 18 8.26 3.98 13.01
N ALA A 19 7.52 4.98 13.47
CA ALA A 19 7.67 6.37 13.05
C ALA A 19 9.06 6.98 13.30
N GLU A 20 9.97 6.31 14.01
CA GLU A 20 11.35 6.80 14.20
C GLU A 20 12.24 6.60 12.96
N ASP A 21 11.96 5.61 12.11
CA ASP A 21 12.76 5.34 10.90
C ASP A 21 12.17 6.00 9.64
N ASN A 22 10.85 6.20 9.61
CA ASN A 22 10.15 6.95 8.58
C ASN A 22 8.87 7.55 9.20
N PRO A 23 8.82 8.87 9.51
CA PRO A 23 7.80 9.47 10.39
C PRO A 23 6.37 9.40 9.84
N THR A 24 6.21 8.96 8.60
CA THR A 24 4.94 8.85 7.91
C THR A 24 4.37 7.43 7.87
N TRP A 25 5.17 6.39 8.11
CA TRP A 25 4.75 4.99 7.97
C TRP A 25 4.39 4.35 9.32
N ALA A 26 3.27 3.63 9.35
CA ALA A 26 2.89 2.76 10.45
C ALA A 26 2.43 1.41 9.92
N GLY A 27 3.01 0.32 10.42
CA GLY A 27 2.61 -1.01 9.97
C GLY A 27 3.65 -2.09 10.24
N ALA A 28 3.73 -3.06 9.34
CA ALA A 28 4.66 -4.18 9.44
C ALA A 28 5.53 -4.24 8.18
N VAL A 29 6.82 -4.44 8.40
CA VAL A 29 7.80 -4.77 7.36
C VAL A 29 8.34 -6.16 7.68
N ILE A 30 8.42 -6.98 6.65
CA ILE A 30 8.97 -8.33 6.71
C ILE A 30 10.21 -8.34 5.86
N THR A 31 11.35 -8.68 6.45
CA THR A 31 12.61 -8.86 5.72
C THR A 31 12.85 -10.33 5.43
N SER A 32 13.14 -10.65 4.17
CA SER A 32 13.49 -12.00 3.71
C SER A 32 14.35 -11.94 2.44
N THR A 33 14.38 -13.03 1.67
CA THR A 33 15.01 -13.07 0.35
C THR A 33 14.01 -13.61 -0.68
N ASN A 34 14.11 -13.16 -1.93
CA ASN A 34 13.26 -13.60 -3.04
C ASN A 34 11.76 -13.31 -2.86
N ILE A 35 11.43 -12.20 -2.20
CA ILE A 35 10.05 -11.71 -2.11
C ILE A 35 9.63 -11.18 -3.50
N THR A 36 8.87 -11.99 -4.22
CA THR A 36 8.35 -11.65 -5.56
C THR A 36 6.84 -11.48 -5.57
N LYS A 37 6.15 -11.82 -4.48
CA LYS A 37 4.71 -11.72 -4.37
C LYS A 37 4.29 -11.34 -2.96
N ILE A 38 3.34 -10.43 -2.86
CA ILE A 38 2.66 -10.06 -1.61
C ILE A 38 1.17 -9.90 -1.89
N GLU A 39 0.34 -10.40 -0.97
CA GLU A 39 -1.11 -10.20 -1.00
C GLU A 39 -1.57 -9.74 0.38
N GLY A 40 -2.56 -8.86 0.41
CA GLY A 40 -3.20 -8.42 1.63
C GLY A 40 -4.65 -8.04 1.41
N THR A 41 -5.42 -7.95 2.49
CA THR A 41 -6.82 -7.51 2.44
C THR A 41 -6.99 -6.35 3.40
N LEU A 42 -7.56 -5.26 2.89
CA LEU A 42 -7.86 -4.02 3.62
C LEU A 42 -9.37 -3.91 3.82
N VAL A 43 -9.83 -3.68 5.04
CA VAL A 43 -11.17 -3.12 5.27
C VAL A 43 -11.09 -1.59 5.26
N ILE A 44 -11.81 -0.93 4.34
CA ILE A 44 -11.82 0.54 4.28
C ILE A 44 -12.40 1.10 5.59
N PRO A 45 -11.63 1.91 6.35
CA PRO A 45 -12.12 2.45 7.60
C PRO A 45 -13.14 3.56 7.37
N LYS A 46 -13.89 3.87 8.43
CA LYS A 46 -14.72 5.07 8.47
C LYS A 46 -13.90 6.20 9.11
N MET A 47 -13.56 7.20 8.31
CA MET A 47 -12.84 8.39 8.78
C MET A 47 -13.74 9.32 9.59
N ALA A 48 -13.24 9.86 10.70
CA ALA A 48 -13.95 10.89 11.45
C ALA A 48 -13.97 12.22 10.66
N LYS A 49 -15.17 12.78 10.44
CA LYS A 49 -15.44 13.95 9.56
C LYS A 49 -14.82 15.30 10.01
N ARG A 50 -13.99 15.35 11.05
CA ARG A 50 -13.61 16.62 11.70
C ARG A 50 -12.29 17.21 11.21
N GLU A 51 -11.57 16.55 10.32
CA GLU A 51 -10.19 16.89 9.98
C GLU A 51 -9.97 16.78 8.47
N ASP A 52 -9.19 17.68 7.87
CA ASP A 52 -8.70 17.66 6.49
C ASP A 52 -7.61 16.59 6.34
N GLY A 53 -8.03 15.34 6.47
CA GLY A 53 -7.12 14.21 6.59
C GLY A 53 -6.87 13.45 5.29
N PHE A 54 -5.68 12.86 5.23
CA PHE A 54 -5.26 11.90 4.22
C PHE A 54 -4.81 10.61 4.90
N MET A 55 -5.07 9.47 4.28
CA MET A 55 -4.47 8.21 4.66
C MET A 55 -4.21 7.35 3.42
N GLY A 56 -2.97 6.91 3.25
CA GLY A 56 -2.63 5.82 2.35
C GLY A 56 -2.72 4.50 3.11
N ALA A 57 -3.28 3.46 2.50
CA ALA A 57 -3.19 2.10 3.01
C ALA A 57 -2.80 1.17 1.87
N TRP A 58 -1.63 0.53 1.98
CA TRP A 58 -0.98 -0.12 0.85
C TRP A 58 -0.12 -1.32 1.26
N ILE A 59 0.16 -2.17 0.28
CA ILE A 59 1.22 -3.18 0.34
C ILE A 59 2.37 -2.82 -0.59
N GLY A 60 3.57 -3.25 -0.22
CA GLY A 60 4.77 -2.98 -0.99
C GLY A 60 5.74 -4.16 -1.00
N ILE A 61 6.53 -4.24 -2.06
CA ILE A 61 7.77 -5.01 -2.12
C ILE A 61 8.92 -3.99 -2.09
N ASP A 62 9.92 -4.25 -1.25
CA ASP A 62 11.05 -3.36 -0.99
C ASP A 62 10.62 -2.00 -0.35
N GLY A 63 11.55 -1.07 -0.19
CA GLY A 63 11.31 0.36 0.10
C GLY A 63 11.54 0.81 1.54
N SER A 64 11.70 -0.09 2.50
CA SER A 64 12.01 0.27 3.88
C SER A 64 13.51 0.54 4.09
N THR A 65 14.39 -0.30 3.53
CA THR A 65 15.85 -0.10 3.57
C THR A 65 16.48 -0.03 2.19
N THR A 66 15.69 -0.23 1.14
CA THR A 66 16.15 -0.25 -0.26
C THR A 66 15.65 0.97 -1.03
N ALA A 67 16.34 1.33 -2.11
CA ALA A 67 16.02 2.51 -2.91
C ALA A 67 14.87 2.32 -3.92
N SER A 68 14.33 1.11 -4.06
CA SER A 68 13.16 0.80 -4.89
C SER A 68 11.98 0.45 -4.00
N LEU A 69 10.76 0.80 -4.43
CA LEU A 69 9.51 0.43 -3.78
C LEU A 69 8.46 0.19 -4.86
N PHE A 70 7.99 -1.04 -4.97
CA PHE A 70 6.85 -1.39 -5.81
C PHE A 70 5.61 -1.55 -4.91
N GLN A 71 4.64 -0.65 -5.04
CA GLN A 71 3.50 -0.58 -4.12
C GLN A 71 2.16 -0.36 -4.80
N ALA A 72 1.09 -0.79 -4.12
CA ALA A 72 -0.26 -0.46 -4.50
C ALA A 72 -1.20 -0.46 -3.30
N GLY A 73 -2.26 0.34 -3.39
CA GLY A 73 -3.20 0.46 -2.30
C GLY A 73 -4.33 1.42 -2.60
N PHE A 74 -4.88 1.99 -1.52
CA PHE A 74 -5.93 3.00 -1.57
C PHE A 74 -5.45 4.30 -0.95
N THR A 75 -5.79 5.38 -1.62
CA THR A 75 -5.77 6.72 -1.06
C THR A 75 -7.15 7.05 -0.51
N LEU A 76 -7.20 7.50 0.74
CA LEU A 76 -8.44 7.79 1.45
C LEU A 76 -8.45 9.23 1.97
N TYR A 77 -9.50 9.97 1.61
CA TYR A 77 -9.67 11.38 1.96
C TYR A 77 -10.85 11.56 2.92
N VAL A 78 -10.69 12.49 3.88
CA VAL A 78 -11.83 12.93 4.69
C VAL A 78 -12.71 13.92 3.94
N ASP A 79 -12.10 14.76 3.09
CA ASP A 79 -12.83 15.72 2.26
C ASP A 79 -13.54 14.98 1.11
N PRO A 80 -14.89 14.99 1.07
CA PRO A 80 -15.66 14.27 0.06
C PRO A 80 -15.54 14.85 -1.35
N LYS A 81 -14.80 15.96 -1.55
CA LYS A 81 -14.46 16.49 -2.88
C LYS A 81 -13.41 15.66 -3.60
N PHE A 82 -12.63 14.87 -2.87
CA PHE A 82 -11.66 13.95 -3.45
C PHE A 82 -12.21 12.53 -3.39
N ASP A 83 -12.09 11.80 -4.49
CA ASP A 83 -12.52 10.41 -4.53
C ASP A 83 -11.46 9.50 -3.87
N ASP A 84 -11.92 8.63 -2.99
CA ASP A 84 -11.15 7.49 -2.50
C ASP A 84 -10.86 6.55 -3.67
N ASN A 85 -9.59 6.40 -4.04
CA ASN A 85 -9.22 5.66 -5.25
C ASN A 85 -8.03 4.74 -5.02
N ALA A 86 -8.03 3.65 -5.78
CA ALA A 86 -6.91 2.76 -5.89
C ALA A 86 -5.76 3.41 -6.65
N PHE A 87 -4.54 3.17 -6.19
CA PHE A 87 -3.32 3.60 -6.86
C PHE A 87 -2.31 2.45 -7.01
N ALA A 88 -1.39 2.63 -7.94
CA ALA A 88 -0.19 1.82 -8.10
C ALA A 88 1.01 2.76 -8.34
N GLU A 89 2.16 2.41 -7.77
CA GLU A 89 3.37 3.23 -7.86
C GLU A 89 4.62 2.35 -7.85
N TRP A 90 5.66 2.80 -8.55
CA TRP A 90 6.98 2.17 -8.49
C TRP A 90 8.08 3.22 -8.39
N LEU A 91 8.60 3.42 -7.18
CA LEU A 91 9.64 4.41 -6.91
C LEU A 91 11.01 4.02 -7.52
N PRO A 92 11.85 5.01 -7.87
CA PRO A 92 11.67 6.45 -7.66
C PRO A 92 10.94 7.16 -8.80
N ASP A 93 10.19 6.46 -9.66
CA ASP A 93 9.35 7.15 -10.63
C ASP A 93 8.36 8.07 -9.90
N SER A 94 8.25 9.31 -10.37
CA SER A 94 7.29 10.28 -9.83
C SER A 94 5.84 10.01 -10.26
N ALA A 95 5.64 9.16 -11.28
CA ALA A 95 4.33 8.84 -11.79
C ALA A 95 3.57 7.90 -10.85
N VAL A 96 2.38 8.34 -10.43
CA VAL A 96 1.42 7.53 -9.66
C VAL A 96 0.25 7.18 -10.55
N GLU A 97 -0.04 5.89 -10.69
CA GLU A 97 -1.10 5.40 -11.54
C GLU A 97 -2.42 5.34 -10.77
N THR A 98 -3.40 6.12 -11.22
CA THR A 98 -4.75 6.11 -10.65
C THR A 98 -5.60 5.07 -11.37
N LEU A 99 -6.15 4.10 -10.62
CA LEU A 99 -6.74 2.90 -11.22
C LEU A 99 -8.27 2.95 -11.38
N ASN A 100 -8.91 4.07 -11.00
CA ASN A 100 -10.36 4.29 -11.11
C ASN A 100 -11.21 3.18 -10.44
N LEU A 101 -10.69 2.60 -9.36
CA LEU A 101 -11.40 1.66 -8.52
C LEU A 101 -11.72 2.34 -7.19
N TYR A 102 -12.98 2.71 -7.03
CA TYR A 102 -13.48 3.40 -5.86
C TYR A 102 -13.90 2.44 -4.75
N ALA A 103 -13.84 2.90 -3.52
CA ALA A 103 -14.31 2.16 -2.37
C ALA A 103 -15.13 3.03 -1.41
N LYS A 104 -15.83 2.37 -0.49
CA LYS A 104 -16.60 3.00 0.59
C LYS A 104 -16.20 2.38 1.92
N PRO A 105 -16.39 3.09 3.06
CA PRO A 105 -16.21 2.52 4.38
C PRO A 105 -16.89 1.16 4.53
N GLY A 106 -16.16 0.18 5.06
CA GLY A 106 -16.58 -1.21 5.24
C GLY A 106 -16.39 -2.12 4.02
N ASN A 107 -15.98 -1.59 2.86
CA ASN A 107 -15.60 -2.44 1.73
C ASN A 107 -14.34 -3.24 2.06
N LYS A 108 -14.30 -4.50 1.61
CA LYS A 108 -13.13 -5.37 1.69
C LYS A 108 -12.37 -5.32 0.37
N ILE A 109 -11.13 -4.87 0.41
CA ILE A 109 -10.27 -4.72 -0.74
C ILE A 109 -9.17 -5.77 -0.66
N LYS A 110 -9.05 -6.64 -1.65
CA LYS A 110 -7.87 -7.48 -1.83
C LYS A 110 -6.87 -6.76 -2.73
N ILE A 111 -5.61 -6.70 -2.32
CA ILE A 111 -4.50 -6.17 -3.11
C ILE A 111 -3.49 -7.30 -3.31
N ALA A 112 -2.96 -7.45 -4.51
CA ALA A 112 -1.93 -8.40 -4.84
C ALA A 112 -0.88 -7.75 -5.74
N LEU A 113 0.39 -7.85 -5.36
CA LEU A 113 1.55 -7.48 -6.16
C LEU A 113 2.31 -8.74 -6.55
N GLU A 114 2.71 -8.81 -7.81
CA GLU A 114 3.56 -9.88 -8.34
C GLU A 114 4.68 -9.27 -9.19
N ALA A 115 5.90 -9.25 -8.66
CA ALA A 115 7.09 -8.90 -9.42
C ALA A 115 7.45 -10.06 -10.36
N THR A 116 7.32 -9.82 -11.67
CA THR A 116 7.63 -10.80 -12.72
C THR A 116 9.10 -10.78 -13.12
N SER A 117 9.79 -9.68 -12.82
CA SER A 117 11.25 -9.53 -12.87
C SER A 117 11.66 -8.42 -11.90
N LYS A 118 12.96 -8.09 -11.85
CA LYS A 118 13.43 -6.92 -11.10
C LYS A 118 12.87 -5.59 -11.61
N ASP A 119 12.40 -5.57 -12.86
CA ASP A 119 12.01 -4.35 -13.58
C ASP A 119 10.58 -4.44 -14.15
N SER A 120 9.81 -5.45 -13.75
CA SER A 120 8.44 -5.63 -14.21
C SER A 120 7.57 -6.29 -13.16
N GLY A 121 6.30 -5.89 -13.08
CA GLY A 121 5.41 -6.36 -12.04
C GLY A 121 3.95 -6.09 -12.36
N LYS A 122 3.07 -6.87 -11.74
CA LYS A 122 1.62 -6.79 -11.92
C LYS A 122 0.97 -6.38 -10.60
N VAL A 123 0.05 -5.45 -10.72
CA VAL A 123 -0.85 -5.01 -9.64
C VAL A 123 -2.23 -5.56 -9.93
N ASN A 124 -2.85 -6.16 -8.94
CA ASN A 124 -4.26 -6.54 -8.98
C ASN A 124 -4.95 -6.06 -7.71
N ILE A 125 -6.03 -5.29 -7.89
CA ILE A 125 -6.84 -4.79 -6.79
C ILE A 125 -8.29 -5.17 -7.04
N GLU A 126 -8.92 -5.78 -6.05
CA GLU A 126 -10.30 -6.23 -6.12
C GLU A 126 -11.07 -5.72 -4.92
N ASN A 127 -12.15 -4.99 -5.18
CA ASN A 127 -13.15 -4.70 -4.17
C ASN A 127 -14.06 -5.92 -4.02
N LEU A 128 -13.72 -6.82 -3.10
CA LEU A 128 -14.42 -8.07 -2.82
C LEU A 128 -15.90 -7.86 -2.46
N THR A 129 -16.26 -6.67 -1.95
CA THR A 129 -17.65 -6.33 -1.63
C THR A 129 -18.49 -6.03 -2.87
N THR A 130 -17.88 -5.44 -3.91
CA THR A 130 -18.60 -5.04 -5.14
C THR A 130 -18.29 -5.92 -6.34
N GLY A 131 -17.25 -6.76 -6.27
CA GLY A 131 -16.72 -7.56 -7.38
C GLY A 131 -15.92 -6.76 -8.42
N LYS A 132 -15.79 -5.43 -8.26
CA LYS A 132 -15.02 -4.58 -9.18
C LYS A 132 -13.52 -4.81 -9.01
N LYS A 133 -12.79 -4.74 -10.11
CA LYS A 133 -11.35 -4.99 -10.17
C LYS A 133 -10.64 -3.90 -10.95
N ALA A 134 -9.40 -3.65 -10.57
CA ALA A 134 -8.44 -2.92 -11.38
C ALA A 134 -7.13 -3.69 -11.43
N ASN A 135 -6.41 -3.51 -12.53
CA ASN A 135 -5.11 -4.12 -12.74
C ASN A 135 -4.18 -3.11 -13.42
N TYR A 136 -2.89 -3.24 -13.18
CA TYR A 136 -1.86 -2.47 -13.84
C TYR A 136 -0.60 -3.31 -14.00
N THR A 137 0.17 -3.06 -15.05
CA THR A 137 1.45 -3.75 -15.28
C THR A 137 2.55 -2.71 -15.47
N PHE A 138 3.57 -2.80 -14.63
CA PHE A 138 4.80 -2.02 -14.76
C PHE A 138 5.82 -2.77 -15.61
N THR A 139 6.52 -2.00 -16.42
CA THR A 139 7.67 -2.39 -17.26
C THR A 139 8.67 -1.23 -17.27
N LYS A 140 9.85 -1.40 -17.86
CA LYS A 140 10.77 -0.28 -18.12
C LYS A 140 10.32 0.66 -19.24
N ASP A 141 9.37 0.23 -20.08
CA ASP A 141 8.93 1.01 -21.22
C ASP A 141 7.86 2.05 -20.84
N ASN A 142 7.11 1.82 -19.76
CA ASN A 142 6.07 2.73 -19.29
C ASN A 142 6.44 3.51 -18.02
N HIS A 143 7.49 3.14 -17.30
CA HIS A 143 7.93 3.81 -16.09
C HIS A 143 9.45 3.81 -15.94
N SER A 144 9.97 4.87 -15.32
CA SER A 144 11.38 5.04 -15.01
C SER A 144 11.62 4.75 -13.53
N HIS A 145 11.75 3.48 -13.18
CA HIS A 145 11.94 3.00 -11.81
C HIS A 145 13.29 2.32 -11.59
N GLN A 146 13.57 2.04 -10.32
CA GLN A 146 14.75 1.30 -9.91
C GLN A 146 14.42 -0.19 -9.76
N SER A 147 15.36 -1.04 -10.18
CA SER A 147 15.26 -2.49 -10.04
C SER A 147 15.03 -2.91 -8.58
N LEU A 148 14.10 -3.85 -8.38
CA LEU A 148 13.82 -4.46 -7.09
C LEU A 148 14.99 -5.31 -6.58
N TYR A 149 15.08 -5.37 -5.26
CA TYR A 149 16.02 -6.14 -4.46
C TYR A 149 15.40 -7.44 -3.95
N PHE A 150 14.07 -7.49 -3.79
CA PHE A 150 13.31 -8.64 -3.29
C PHE A 150 13.64 -9.02 -1.85
N LEU A 151 13.87 -8.01 -1.01
CA LEU A 151 14.30 -8.18 0.37
C LEU A 151 13.20 -7.87 1.37
N GLU A 152 12.18 -7.09 0.98
CA GLU A 152 11.17 -6.61 1.93
C GLU A 152 9.74 -6.78 1.40
N ALA A 153 8.82 -7.03 2.33
CA ALA A 153 7.39 -7.06 2.11
C ALA A 153 6.73 -6.19 3.19
N SER A 154 5.90 -5.23 2.77
CA SER A 154 5.38 -4.19 3.66
C SER A 154 3.86 -4.14 3.63
N TRP A 155 3.23 -3.92 4.79
CA TRP A 155 1.83 -3.53 4.95
C TRP A 155 1.79 -2.25 5.76
N ILE A 156 1.42 -1.14 5.13
CA ILE A 156 1.64 0.20 5.69
C ILE A 156 0.36 1.03 5.62
N VAL A 157 0.13 1.77 6.70
CA VAL A 157 -0.71 2.97 6.73
C VAL A 157 0.22 4.18 6.71
N GLU A 158 -0.02 5.10 5.79
CA GLU A 158 0.85 6.24 5.55
C GLU A 158 0.12 7.58 5.63
N ASN A 159 0.83 8.57 6.15
CA ASN A 159 0.48 9.98 6.05
C ASN A 159 1.39 10.70 5.05
N ASN A 160 0.86 11.55 4.17
CA ASN A 160 1.67 12.36 3.25
C ASN A 160 2.07 13.72 3.84
N ASN A 161 2.47 13.77 5.11
CA ASN A 161 2.72 15.00 5.89
C ASN A 161 1.51 15.95 5.98
N ARG A 162 0.29 15.44 5.80
CA ARG A 162 -0.96 16.12 6.16
C ARG A 162 -1.40 15.72 7.57
N HIS A 163 -2.60 16.11 7.98
CA HIS A 163 -3.17 15.58 9.20
C HIS A 163 -3.57 14.10 9.00
N LEU A 164 -3.07 13.20 9.83
CA LEU A 164 -3.51 11.80 9.82
C LEU A 164 -4.85 11.72 10.58
N PRO A 165 -5.98 11.46 9.91
CA PRO A 165 -7.29 11.55 10.53
C PRO A 165 -7.52 10.37 11.48
N ASN A 166 -8.47 10.52 12.40
CA ASN A 166 -8.93 9.37 13.18
C ASN A 166 -9.72 8.39 12.29
N PHE A 167 -9.05 7.30 11.89
CA PHE A 167 -9.58 6.20 11.08
C PHE A 167 -9.99 4.98 11.92
N GLY A 168 -9.91 5.06 13.25
CA GLY A 168 -10.14 3.91 14.14
C GLY A 168 -9.05 2.85 13.99
N SER A 169 -9.33 1.80 13.22
CA SER A 169 -8.40 0.69 12.96
C SER A 169 -8.46 0.26 11.50
N VAL A 170 -7.31 -0.12 10.96
CA VAL A 170 -7.15 -0.76 9.66
C VAL A 170 -6.65 -2.19 9.90
N THR A 171 -7.28 -3.16 9.25
CA THR A 171 -6.94 -4.59 9.29
C THR A 171 -7.02 -5.20 7.91
#